data_AF-A0A931PL70-F1
#
_entry.id   AF-A0A931PL70-F1
#
_cell.length_a   1.000
_cell.length_b   1.000
_cell.length_c   1.000
_cell.angle_alpha   90.00
_cell.angle_beta   90.00
_cell.angle_gamma   90.00
#
_symmetry.space_group_name_H-M   'P 1'
#
loop_
_entity.id
_entity.type
_entity.pdbx_description
1 polymer ?
#
loop_
_entity_poly.entity_id
_entity_poly.type
_entity_poly.pdbx_seq_one_letter_code
_entity_poly.pdbx_strand_id
1 'polypeptide(L)'
;MPEPLRRPPTVALIAALVMFALGATMGGALVGLQDQMYDFARAQVVKRPEVHGFGGVEVIDQQRIAEVVEQSNNALRMLHVHGLGLGMLILLGALVIVNLPIPERAKQAGCVLLSLGALYPPGWLILGGLIPYFGVKALRAPVEWGLFVPFGGAVIVALWATLLLYVIALVRRRTRTEPS
;
A
#
# COMPACT_ATOMS: atom_id res chain seq x y z
N MET A 1 -19.91 17.89 -29.23
CA MET A 1 -19.74 17.82 -27.76
C MET A 1 -18.54 16.92 -27.49
N PRO A 2 -17.59 17.30 -26.61
CA PRO A 2 -16.49 16.41 -26.24
C PRO A 2 -17.06 15.11 -25.63
N GLU A 3 -16.43 13.99 -25.94
CA GLU A 3 -16.84 12.67 -25.42
C GLU A 3 -16.66 12.67 -23.88
N PRO A 4 -17.69 12.31 -23.10
CA PRO A 4 -17.59 12.36 -21.64
C PRO A 4 -16.58 11.32 -21.13
N LEU A 5 -15.81 11.70 -20.10
CA LEU A 5 -14.87 10.79 -19.45
C LEU A 5 -15.58 9.55 -18.92
N ARG A 6 -15.02 8.37 -19.19
CA ARG A 6 -15.53 7.12 -18.66
C ARG A 6 -15.24 7.03 -17.16
N ARG A 7 -16.24 6.59 -16.39
CA ARG A 7 -16.09 6.31 -14.97
C ARG A 7 -15.16 5.11 -14.72
N PRO A 8 -14.32 5.14 -13.68
CA PRO A 8 -13.60 3.97 -13.23
C PRO A 8 -14.55 2.81 -12.86
N PRO A 9 -14.11 1.54 -12.95
CA PRO A 9 -14.90 0.41 -12.52
C PRO A 9 -15.20 0.48 -11.02
N THR A 10 -16.37 -0.03 -10.61
CA THR A 10 -16.82 0.00 -9.21
C THR A 10 -15.80 -0.59 -8.24
N VAL A 11 -15.09 -1.66 -8.64
CA VAL A 11 -14.05 -2.29 -7.79
C VAL A 11 -12.92 -1.32 -7.45
N ALA A 12 -12.47 -0.50 -8.42
CA ALA A 12 -11.42 0.48 -8.21
C ALA A 12 -11.89 1.63 -7.31
N LEU A 13 -13.15 2.06 -7.47
CA LEU A 13 -13.76 3.08 -6.62
C LEU A 13 -13.86 2.61 -5.16
N ILE A 14 -14.35 1.38 -4.94
CA ILE A 14 -14.45 0.80 -3.59
C ILE A 14 -13.06 0.66 -2.99
N ALA A 15 -12.09 0.10 -3.73
CA ALA A 15 -10.72 -0.06 -3.27
C ALA A 15 -10.10 1.28 -2.87
N ALA A 16 -10.24 2.31 -3.71
CA ALA A 16 -9.75 3.65 -3.42
C ALA A 16 -10.41 4.28 -2.19
N LEU A 17 -11.74 4.18 -2.07
CA LEU A 17 -12.48 4.73 -0.92
C LEU A 17 -12.09 4.04 0.39
N VAL A 18 -11.93 2.72 0.40
CA VAL A 18 -11.47 1.98 1.58
C VAL A 18 -10.06 2.43 1.97
N MET A 19 -9.16 2.58 0.99
CA MET A 19 -7.79 3.04 1.26
C MET A 19 -7.74 4.49 1.77
N PHE A 20 -8.57 5.37 1.24
CA PHE A 20 -8.71 6.73 1.77
C PHE A 20 -9.25 6.73 3.19
N ALA A 21 -10.31 5.98 3.47
CA ALA A 21 -10.89 5.88 4.80
C ALA A 21 -9.86 5.34 5.81
N LEU A 22 -9.16 4.27 5.45
CA LEU A 22 -8.13 3.66 6.29
C LEU A 22 -6.95 4.61 6.54
N GLY A 23 -6.42 5.22 5.47
CA GLY A 23 -5.31 6.15 5.54
C GLY A 23 -5.65 7.40 6.35
N ALA A 24 -6.79 8.02 6.09
CA ALA A 24 -7.25 9.20 6.82
C ALA A 24 -7.51 8.91 8.30
N THR A 25 -8.17 7.78 8.59
CA THR A 25 -8.44 7.36 9.98
C THR A 25 -7.14 7.13 10.74
N MET A 26 -6.18 6.42 10.14
CA MET A 26 -4.86 6.22 10.78
C MET A 26 -4.11 7.53 10.96
N GLY A 27 -4.19 8.46 9.99
CA GLY A 27 -3.61 9.80 10.14
C GLY A 27 -4.19 10.57 11.32
N GLY A 28 -5.51 10.58 11.45
CA GLY A 28 -6.20 11.19 12.60
C GLY A 28 -5.82 10.52 13.91
N ALA A 29 -5.74 9.19 13.94
CA ALA A 29 -5.33 8.44 15.12
C ALA A 29 -3.87 8.73 15.52
N LEU A 30 -2.95 8.81 14.55
CA LEU A 30 -1.55 9.15 14.79
C LEU A 30 -1.37 10.56 15.36
N VAL A 31 -2.25 11.50 15.02
CA VAL A 31 -2.20 12.86 15.58
C VAL A 31 -2.86 12.92 16.96
N GLY A 32 -4.01 12.25 17.13
CA GLY A 32 -4.80 12.35 18.36
C GLY A 32 -4.39 11.39 19.48
N LEU A 33 -3.75 10.27 19.15
CA LEU A 33 -3.48 9.16 20.07
C LEU A 33 -2.01 8.74 20.06
N GLN A 34 -1.09 9.58 19.58
CA GLN A 34 0.32 9.23 19.42
C GLN A 34 0.92 8.66 20.71
N ASP A 35 0.81 9.40 21.81
CA ASP A 35 1.38 8.99 23.09
C ASP A 35 0.81 7.65 23.57
N GLN A 36 -0.51 7.46 23.42
CA GLN A 36 -1.18 6.21 23.77
C GLN A 36 -0.68 5.02 22.95
N MET A 37 -0.39 5.22 21.66
CA MET A 37 0.18 4.17 20.80
C MET A 37 1.61 3.82 21.21
N TYR A 38 2.43 4.81 21.55
CA TYR A 38 3.80 4.59 22.07
C TYR A 38 3.77 3.86 23.42
N ASP A 39 2.94 4.31 24.35
CA ASP A 39 2.79 3.71 25.68
C ASP A 39 2.27 2.28 25.58
N PHE A 40 1.27 2.03 24.74
CA PHE A 40 0.76 0.70 24.47
C PHE A 40 1.85 -0.22 23.93
N ALA A 41 2.56 0.21 22.88
CA ALA A 41 3.63 -0.58 22.28
C ALA A 41 4.73 -0.88 23.30
N ARG A 42 5.17 0.12 24.07
CA ARG A 42 6.20 -0.03 25.11
C ARG A 42 5.76 -1.03 26.17
N ALA A 43 4.52 -0.94 26.63
CA ALA A 43 3.96 -1.85 27.63
C ALA A 43 3.93 -3.31 27.15
N GLN A 44 3.80 -3.56 25.84
CA GLN A 44 3.86 -4.92 25.29
C GLN A 44 5.29 -5.41 25.09
N VAL A 45 6.19 -4.52 24.65
CA VAL A 45 7.59 -4.83 24.39
C VAL A 45 8.33 -5.22 25.68
N VAL A 46 8.14 -4.45 26.76
CA VAL A 46 8.82 -4.71 28.05
C VAL A 46 8.40 -6.05 28.67
N LYS A 47 7.19 -6.53 28.36
CA LYS A 47 6.70 -7.84 28.86
C LYS A 47 7.34 -9.04 28.15
N ARG A 48 8.11 -8.83 27.09
CA ARG A 48 8.60 -9.89 26.18
C ARG A 48 10.09 -9.73 25.83
N PRO A 49 10.99 -9.68 26.83
CA PRO A 49 12.42 -9.48 26.60
C PRO A 49 13.04 -10.52 25.66
N GLU A 50 12.58 -11.77 25.71
CA GLU A 50 13.05 -12.89 24.91
C GLU A 50 12.74 -12.74 23.41
N VAL A 51 11.63 -12.07 23.07
CA VAL A 51 11.24 -11.81 21.68
C VAL A 51 12.12 -10.73 21.05
N HIS A 52 12.52 -9.75 21.86
CA HIS A 52 13.21 -8.54 21.41
C HIS A 52 14.73 -8.58 21.62
N GLY A 53 15.23 -9.61 22.31
CA GLY A 53 16.65 -9.90 22.50
C GLY A 53 17.33 -8.99 23.53
N PHE A 54 16.64 -8.69 24.63
CA PHE A 54 17.19 -7.86 25.70
C PHE A 54 18.30 -8.61 26.46
N GLY A 55 19.42 -7.92 26.66
CA GLY A 55 20.66 -8.50 27.19
C GLY A 55 20.82 -8.35 28.70
N GLY A 56 19.90 -7.65 29.38
CA GLY A 56 19.95 -7.37 30.82
C GLY A 56 20.79 -6.14 31.18
N VAL A 57 21.35 -5.43 30.19
CA VAL A 57 22.08 -4.18 30.40
C VAL A 57 21.10 -3.02 30.19
N GLU A 58 20.75 -2.34 31.28
CA GLU A 58 19.64 -1.38 31.32
C GLU A 58 19.69 -0.34 30.19
N VAL A 59 20.85 0.28 29.95
CA VAL A 59 21.00 1.31 28.91
C VAL A 59 20.77 0.74 27.51
N ILE A 60 21.29 -0.46 27.23
CA ILE A 60 21.14 -1.13 25.93
C ILE A 60 19.68 -1.56 25.73
N ASP A 61 19.07 -2.10 26.78
CA ASP A 61 17.68 -2.57 26.73
C ASP A 61 16.70 -1.40 26.56
N GLN A 62 16.92 -0.25 27.22
CA GLN A 62 16.09 0.95 27.00
C GLN A 62 16.18 1.46 25.56
N GLN A 63 17.39 1.51 24.97
CA GLN A 63 17.55 1.88 23.57
C GLN A 63 16.82 0.90 22.66
N ARG A 64 16.95 -0.40 22.92
CA ARG A 64 16.30 -1.44 22.13
C ARG A 64 14.78 -1.37 22.21
N ILE A 65 14.23 -1.12 23.40
CA ILE A 65 12.80 -0.90 23.59
C ILE A 65 12.33 0.29 22.74
N ALA A 66 13.02 1.41 22.81
CA ALA A 66 12.68 2.61 22.04
C ALA A 66 12.70 2.33 20.52
N GLU A 67 13.72 1.63 20.03
CA GLU A 67 13.81 1.22 18.63
C GLU A 67 12.62 0.37 18.17
N VAL A 68 12.23 -0.64 18.95
CA VAL A 68 11.13 -1.54 18.59
C VAL A 68 9.78 -0.81 18.62
N VAL A 69 9.56 0.04 19.63
CA VAL A 69 8.37 0.88 19.73
C VAL A 69 8.28 1.84 18.55
N GLU A 70 9.40 2.45 18.17
CA GLU A 70 9.48 3.35 17.01
C GLU A 70 9.21 2.59 15.70
N GLN A 71 9.70 1.36 15.54
CA GLN A 71 9.42 0.52 14.37
C GLN A 71 7.93 0.18 14.23
N SER A 72 7.26 -0.15 15.33
CA SER A 72 5.80 -0.37 15.37
C SER A 72 5.04 0.89 14.97
N ASN A 73 5.37 2.04 15.55
CA ASN A 73 4.71 3.31 15.23
C ASN A 73 5.00 3.79 13.81
N ASN A 74 6.22 3.58 13.30
CA ASN A 74 6.55 3.87 11.91
C ASN A 74 5.76 3.02 10.93
N ALA A 75 5.48 1.75 11.25
CA ALA A 75 4.59 0.95 10.41
C ALA A 75 3.18 1.56 10.35
N LEU A 76 2.64 2.06 11.46
CA LEU A 76 1.35 2.77 11.45
C LEU A 76 1.40 4.08 10.63
N ARG A 77 2.50 4.83 10.69
CA ARG A 77 2.72 5.99 9.79
C ARG A 77 2.74 5.57 8.33
N MET A 78 3.38 4.45 8.00
CA MET A 78 3.38 3.92 6.64
C MET A 78 1.99 3.48 6.18
N LEU A 79 1.14 2.95 7.07
CA LEU A 79 -0.27 2.67 6.76
C LEU A 79 -1.01 3.95 6.34
N HIS A 80 -0.83 5.05 7.08
CA HIS A 80 -1.43 6.34 6.75
C HIS A 80 -1.00 6.81 5.35
N VAL A 81 0.31 6.90 5.13
CA VAL A 81 0.88 7.44 3.89
C VAL A 81 0.53 6.56 2.69
N HIS A 82 0.71 5.24 2.80
CA HIS A 82 0.42 4.33 1.68
C HIS A 82 -1.07 4.12 1.47
N GLY A 83 -1.90 4.19 2.51
CA GLY A 83 -3.35 4.16 2.38
C GLY A 83 -3.85 5.32 1.50
N LEU A 84 -3.46 6.55 1.82
CA LEU A 84 -3.84 7.71 1.02
C LEU A 84 -3.22 7.67 -0.38
N GLY A 85 -1.91 7.36 -0.47
CA GLY A 85 -1.18 7.32 -1.73
C GLY A 85 -1.73 6.27 -2.70
N LEU A 86 -2.02 5.06 -2.23
CA LEU A 86 -2.60 4.00 -3.08
C LEU A 86 -4.06 4.26 -3.40
N GLY A 87 -4.85 4.84 -2.48
CA GLY A 87 -6.21 5.27 -2.80
C GLY A 87 -6.24 6.23 -3.99
N MET A 88 -5.33 7.21 -3.98
CA MET A 88 -5.17 8.17 -5.08
C MET A 88 -4.69 7.50 -6.36
N LEU A 89 -3.66 6.65 -6.26
CA LEU A 89 -3.09 5.94 -7.41
C LEU A 89 -4.11 5.02 -8.09
N ILE A 90 -4.89 4.27 -7.31
CA ILE A 90 -5.94 3.38 -7.84
C ILE A 90 -6.99 4.19 -8.58
N LEU A 91 -7.48 5.28 -7.98
CA LEU A 91 -8.52 6.11 -8.58
C LEU A 91 -8.05 6.75 -9.90
N LEU A 92 -6.90 7.43 -9.86
CA LEU A 92 -6.36 8.13 -11.02
C LEU A 92 -5.89 7.16 -12.10
N GLY A 93 -5.20 6.09 -11.71
CA GLY A 93 -4.73 5.06 -12.64
C GLY A 93 -5.90 4.35 -13.33
N ALA A 94 -6.96 4.01 -12.60
CA ALA A 94 -8.15 3.41 -13.19
C ALA A 94 -8.85 4.39 -14.15
N LEU A 95 -8.95 5.67 -13.80
CA LEU A 95 -9.48 6.71 -14.68
C LEU A 95 -8.67 6.82 -15.98
N VAL A 96 -7.35 6.80 -15.90
CA VAL A 96 -6.47 6.79 -17.08
C VAL A 96 -6.73 5.52 -17.91
N ILE A 97 -6.62 4.34 -17.30
CA ILE A 97 -6.75 3.04 -17.98
C ILE A 97 -8.06 2.95 -18.78
N VAL A 98 -9.20 3.30 -18.20
CA VAL A 98 -10.50 3.14 -18.88
C VAL A 98 -10.67 4.09 -20.08
N ASN A 99 -9.96 5.21 -20.09
CA ASN A 99 -10.03 6.22 -21.15
C ASN A 99 -8.94 6.03 -22.24
N LEU A 100 -8.02 5.07 -22.08
CA LEU A 100 -7.02 4.77 -23.11
C LEU A 100 -7.62 4.04 -24.34
N PRO A 101 -7.03 4.20 -25.54
CA PRO A 101 -7.46 3.50 -26.75
C PRO A 101 -6.91 2.06 -26.84
N ILE A 102 -7.04 1.29 -25.75
CA ILE A 102 -6.60 -0.12 -25.64
C ILE A 102 -7.82 -1.06 -25.55
N PRO A 103 -7.66 -2.39 -25.78
CA PRO A 103 -8.77 -3.33 -25.72
C PRO A 103 -9.49 -3.33 -24.37
N GLU A 104 -10.82 -3.47 -24.35
CA GLU A 104 -11.63 -3.41 -23.12
C GLU A 104 -11.22 -4.46 -22.08
N ARG A 105 -10.86 -5.68 -22.52
CA ARG A 105 -10.33 -6.73 -21.64
C ARG A 105 -9.04 -6.30 -20.93
N ALA A 106 -8.17 -5.57 -21.62
CA ALA A 106 -6.93 -5.06 -21.02
C ALA A 106 -7.23 -3.94 -20.01
N LYS A 107 -8.22 -3.09 -20.28
CA LYS A 107 -8.69 -2.08 -19.32
C LYS A 107 -9.18 -2.72 -18.03
N GLN A 108 -10.06 -3.73 -18.15
CA GLN A 108 -10.59 -4.47 -17.02
C GLN A 108 -9.49 -5.16 -16.23
N ALA A 109 -8.60 -5.90 -16.88
CA ALA A 109 -7.47 -6.57 -16.23
C ALA A 109 -6.54 -5.56 -15.53
N GLY A 110 -6.20 -4.45 -16.17
CA GLY A 110 -5.39 -3.39 -15.60
C GLY A 110 -6.03 -2.76 -14.36
N CYS A 111 -7.34 -2.43 -14.43
CA CYS A 111 -8.06 -1.91 -13.27
C CYS A 111 -8.15 -2.91 -12.12
N VAL A 112 -8.34 -4.20 -12.39
CA VAL A 112 -8.36 -5.25 -11.36
C VAL A 112 -6.99 -5.37 -10.70
N LEU A 113 -5.91 -5.52 -11.49
CA LEU A 113 -4.54 -5.61 -10.98
C LEU A 113 -4.15 -4.37 -10.16
N LEU A 114 -4.54 -3.19 -10.63
CA LEU A 114 -4.31 -1.95 -9.90
C LEU A 114 -5.08 -1.93 -8.57
N SER A 115 -6.35 -2.37 -8.57
CA SER A 115 -7.20 -2.42 -7.37
C SER A 115 -6.69 -3.41 -6.32
N LEU A 116 -6.03 -4.50 -6.74
CA LEU A 116 -5.36 -5.42 -5.81
C LEU A 116 -4.31 -4.73 -4.94
N GLY A 117 -3.77 -3.59 -5.38
CA GLY A 117 -2.90 -2.73 -4.58
C GLY A 117 -3.50 -2.32 -3.23
N ALA A 118 -4.83 -2.29 -3.08
CA ALA A 118 -5.48 -2.00 -1.79
C ALA A 118 -5.19 -3.05 -0.70
N LEU A 119 -4.67 -4.22 -1.07
CA LEU A 119 -4.23 -5.25 -0.12
C LEU A 119 -2.78 -5.01 0.37
N TYR A 120 -2.05 -4.05 -0.20
CA TYR A 120 -0.71 -3.70 0.26
C TYR A 120 -0.72 -2.97 1.64
N PRO A 121 -1.51 -1.90 1.86
CA PRO A 121 -1.48 -1.16 3.13
C PRO A 121 -1.81 -1.97 4.39
N PRO A 122 -2.75 -2.94 4.37
CA PRO A 122 -2.99 -3.81 5.53
C PRO A 122 -1.74 -4.47 6.12
N GLY A 123 -0.68 -4.72 5.32
CA GLY A 123 0.58 -5.25 5.84
C GLY A 123 1.25 -4.32 6.85
N TRP A 124 1.13 -3.00 6.67
CA TRP A 124 1.61 -2.02 7.62
C TRP A 124 0.81 -2.00 8.93
N LEU A 125 -0.50 -2.25 8.86
CA LEU A 125 -1.33 -2.42 10.05
C LEU A 125 -0.92 -3.65 10.85
N ILE A 126 -0.68 -4.77 10.16
CA ILE A 126 -0.20 -6.01 10.78
C ILE A 126 1.15 -5.77 11.45
N LEU A 127 2.11 -5.16 10.76
CA LEU A 127 3.41 -4.83 11.35
C LEU A 127 3.24 -3.90 12.56
N GLY A 128 2.50 -2.80 12.42
CA GLY A 128 2.30 -1.85 13.50
C GLY A 128 1.68 -2.49 14.75
N GLY A 129 0.65 -3.32 14.57
CA GLY A 129 -0.03 -3.98 15.69
C GLY A 129 0.75 -5.16 16.29
N LEU A 130 1.49 -5.91 15.48
CA LEU A 130 2.09 -7.19 15.91
C LEU A 130 3.58 -7.11 16.26
N ILE A 131 4.31 -6.09 15.79
CA ILE A 131 5.73 -5.90 16.16
C ILE A 131 5.94 -5.94 17.68
N PRO A 132 5.13 -5.28 18.52
CA PRO A 132 5.32 -5.33 19.98
C PRO A 132 5.23 -6.74 20.58
N TYR A 133 4.54 -7.66 19.91
CA TYR A 133 4.29 -9.02 20.39
C TYR A 133 5.30 -10.06 19.85
N PHE A 134 5.64 -9.97 18.57
CA PHE A 134 6.43 -11.00 17.87
C PHE A 134 7.79 -10.50 17.37
N GLY A 135 8.04 -9.19 17.47
CA GLY A 135 9.24 -8.57 16.95
C GLY A 135 9.25 -8.46 15.42
N VAL A 136 10.09 -7.56 14.90
CA VAL A 136 10.18 -7.30 13.46
C VAL A 136 10.68 -8.51 12.68
N LYS A 137 11.62 -9.28 13.25
CA LYS A 137 12.26 -10.40 12.55
C LYS A 137 11.25 -11.49 12.17
N ALA A 138 10.31 -11.81 13.06
CA ALA A 138 9.31 -12.84 12.82
C ALA A 138 8.26 -12.40 11.78
N LEU A 139 7.94 -11.10 11.73
CA LEU A 139 6.82 -10.60 10.92
C LEU A 139 7.23 -10.12 9.54
N ARG A 140 8.47 -9.66 9.35
CA ARG A 140 8.90 -9.02 8.10
C ARG A 140 8.69 -9.93 6.89
N ALA A 141 9.26 -11.13 6.91
CA ALA A 141 9.19 -12.02 5.75
C ALA A 141 7.75 -12.48 5.43
N PRO A 142 6.92 -12.91 6.41
CA PRO A 142 5.52 -13.26 6.13
C PRO A 142 4.71 -12.11 5.54
N VAL A 143 4.85 -10.89 6.09
CA VAL A 143 4.11 -9.73 5.58
C VAL A 143 4.62 -9.30 4.21
N GLU A 144 5.94 -9.35 4.00
CA GLU A 144 6.56 -9.00 2.73
C GLU A 144 6.07 -9.91 1.60
N TRP A 145 6.15 -11.22 1.79
CA TRP A 145 5.73 -12.19 0.77
C TRP A 145 4.22 -12.39 0.69
N GLY A 146 3.50 -12.21 1.79
CA GLY A 146 2.05 -12.36 1.83
C GLY A 146 1.29 -11.15 1.31
N LEU A 147 1.83 -9.94 1.50
CA LEU A 147 1.12 -8.70 1.18
C LEU A 147 1.94 -7.76 0.30
N PHE A 148 3.16 -7.39 0.70
CA PHE A 148 3.86 -6.29 0.03
C PHE A 148 4.29 -6.62 -1.40
N VAL A 149 5.00 -7.73 -1.59
CA VAL A 149 5.50 -8.16 -2.90
C VAL A 149 4.36 -8.46 -3.89
N PRO A 150 3.36 -9.30 -3.56
CA PRO A 150 2.33 -9.65 -4.55
C PRO A 150 1.47 -8.45 -4.92
N PHE A 151 1.02 -7.65 -3.96
CA PHE A 151 0.06 -6.57 -4.22
C PHE A 151 0.74 -5.28 -4.67
N GLY A 152 1.93 -4.96 -4.14
CA GLY A 152 2.77 -3.90 -4.69
C GLY A 152 3.24 -4.24 -6.11
N GLY A 153 3.65 -5.49 -6.34
CA GLY A 153 4.02 -6.00 -7.66
C GLY A 153 2.86 -5.93 -8.67
N ALA A 154 1.64 -6.29 -8.26
CA ALA A 154 0.46 -6.20 -9.13
C ALA A 154 0.20 -4.77 -9.63
N VAL A 155 0.36 -3.76 -8.77
CA VAL A 155 0.26 -2.35 -9.16
C VAL A 155 1.33 -1.98 -10.19
N ILE A 156 2.59 -2.34 -9.93
CA ILE A 156 3.72 -2.07 -10.84
C ILE A 156 3.46 -2.72 -12.21
N VAL A 157 3.07 -3.99 -12.22
CA VAL A 157 2.74 -4.73 -13.45
C VAL A 157 1.56 -4.08 -14.18
N ALA A 158 0.51 -3.66 -13.48
CA ALA A 158 -0.64 -3.00 -14.09
C ALA A 158 -0.23 -1.71 -14.82
N LEU A 159 0.61 -0.89 -14.19
CA LEU A 159 1.08 0.38 -14.76
C LEU A 159 1.97 0.15 -15.98
N TRP A 160 2.97 -0.73 -15.88
CA TRP A 160 3.86 -1.04 -16.99
C TRP A 160 3.15 -1.71 -18.17
N ALA A 161 2.27 -2.66 -17.90
CA ALA A 161 1.48 -3.32 -18.94
C ALA A 161 0.55 -2.33 -19.66
N THR A 162 -0.11 -1.45 -18.91
CA THR A 162 -0.96 -0.39 -19.47
C THR A 162 -0.16 0.55 -20.36
N LEU A 163 1.00 1.00 -19.89
CA LEU A 163 1.90 1.86 -20.65
C LEU A 163 2.34 1.19 -21.96
N LEU A 164 2.81 -0.05 -21.88
CA LEU A 164 3.25 -0.83 -23.05
C LEU A 164 2.13 -0.99 -24.08
N LEU A 165 0.93 -1.37 -23.63
CA LEU A 165 -0.23 -1.52 -24.51
C LEU A 165 -0.63 -0.21 -25.18
N TYR A 166 -0.55 0.91 -24.45
CA TYR A 166 -0.81 2.22 -25.02
C TYR A 166 0.20 2.60 -26.11
N VAL A 167 1.50 2.40 -25.85
CA VAL A 167 2.56 2.65 -26.83
C VAL A 167 2.35 1.79 -28.08
N ILE A 168 2.03 0.50 -27.93
CA ILE A 168 1.72 -0.40 -29.06
C ILE A 168 0.51 0.12 -29.86
N ALA A 169 -0.55 0.57 -29.18
CA ALA A 169 -1.73 1.12 -29.83
C ALA A 169 -1.42 2.40 -30.63
N LEU A 170 -0.53 3.26 -30.12
CA LEU A 170 -0.07 4.46 -30.84
C LEU A 170 0.74 4.10 -32.10
N VAL A 171 1.68 3.16 -31.99
CA VAL A 171 2.50 2.72 -33.14
C VAL A 171 1.62 2.12 -34.24
N ARG A 172 0.69 1.22 -33.89
CA ARG A 172 -0.23 0.59 -34.85
C ARG A 172 -1.19 1.57 -35.54
N ARG A 173 -1.53 2.68 -34.87
CA ARG A 173 -2.34 3.75 -35.47
C ARG A 173 -1.54 4.51 -36.51
N ARG A 174 -0.29 4.88 -36.21
CA ARG A 174 0.60 5.57 -37.16
C ARG A 174 0.84 4.76 -38.43
N THR A 175 1.13 3.46 -38.31
CA THR A 175 1.37 2.58 -39.47
C THR A 175 0.13 2.36 -40.35
N ARG A 176 -1.08 2.65 -39.85
CA ARG A 176 -2.32 2.58 -40.65
C ARG A 176 -2.67 3.89 -41.34
N THR A 177 -2.10 5.01 -40.91
CA THR A 177 -2.40 6.36 -41.43
C THR A 177 -1.41 6.85 -42.48
N GLU A 178 -0.28 6.16 -42.68
CA GLU A 178 0.62 6.39 -43.81
C GLU A 178 0.32 5.37 -44.92
N PRO A 179 -0.36 5.77 -46.03
CA PRO A 179 -0.42 4.95 -47.22
C PRO A 179 0.92 5.05 -47.97
N SER A 180 1.54 3.90 -48.24
CA SER A 180 2.64 3.73 -49.19
C SER A 180 2.17 4.00 -50.62
#